data_AF-A0A1E1WN74-F1
#
_entry.id   AF-A0A1E1WN74-F1
#
_cell.length_a   1.000
_cell.length_b   1.000
_cell.length_c   1.000
_cell.angle_alpha   90.00
_cell.angle_beta   90.00
_cell.angle_gamma   90.00
#
_symmetry.space_group_name_H-M   'P 1'
#
loop_
_entity.id
_entity.type
_entity.pdbx_description
1 polymer ?
#
loop_
_entity_poly.entity_id
_entity_poly.type
_entity_poly.pdbx_seq_one_letter_code
_entity_poly.pdbx_strand_id
1 'polypeptide(L)'
;KEKKPNVVAALRDAADAIYPCTNLEAIMEDMLAAFDNKNPSIRAESAQFLARALCVTQPAAFNKKLIKAYVAGLLKLLESADPSVRDAAAEALGTATKLVGEKNIAPHIGKIDNLKEQKIKE
;
A
#
# COMPACT_ATOMS: atom_id res chain seq x y z
N LYS A 1 -21.29 -9.15 8.21
CA LYS A 1 -21.01 -10.48 7.59
C LYS A 1 -21.42 -10.40 6.12
N GLU A 2 -20.61 -9.78 5.27
CA GLU A 2 -20.79 -9.82 3.80
C GLU A 2 -19.42 -9.64 3.15
N LYS A 3 -18.72 -10.76 2.96
CA LYS A 3 -17.62 -10.84 1.99
C LYS A 3 -17.97 -11.98 1.07
N LYS A 4 -18.78 -11.72 0.05
CA LYS A 4 -18.82 -12.63 -1.10
C LYS A 4 -17.45 -12.46 -1.77
N PRO A 5 -16.57 -13.48 -1.78
CA PRO A 5 -15.25 -13.37 -2.42
C PRO A 5 -15.35 -12.88 -3.87
N ASN A 6 -16.47 -13.16 -4.54
CA ASN A 6 -16.79 -12.69 -5.88
C ASN A 6 -16.84 -11.17 -6.03
N VAL A 7 -17.35 -10.44 -5.02
CA VAL A 7 -17.45 -8.96 -5.08
C VAL A 7 -16.07 -8.33 -4.87
N VAL A 8 -15.27 -8.89 -3.97
CA VAL A 8 -13.90 -8.44 -3.73
C VAL A 8 -13.02 -8.71 -4.96
N ALA A 9 -13.16 -9.88 -5.59
CA ALA A 9 -12.46 -10.19 -6.83
C ALA A 9 -12.85 -9.24 -7.97
N ALA A 10 -14.14 -8.97 -8.15
CA ALA A 10 -14.60 -8.02 -9.17
C ALA A 10 -14.10 -6.58 -8.90
N LEU A 11 -14.05 -6.15 -7.63
CA LEU A 11 -13.52 -4.83 -7.27
C LEU A 11 -12.02 -4.73 -7.52
N ARG A 12 -11.27 -5.81 -7.22
CA ARG A 12 -9.84 -5.92 -7.49
C ARG A 12 -9.59 -5.81 -9.00
N ASP A 13 -10.30 -6.60 -9.80
CA ASP A 13 -10.15 -6.62 -11.25
C ASP A 13 -10.51 -5.27 -11.87
N ALA A 14 -11.59 -4.63 -11.40
CA ALA A 14 -11.96 -3.28 -11.80
C ALA A 14 -10.88 -2.25 -11.42
N ALA A 15 -10.34 -2.30 -10.21
CA ALA A 15 -9.30 -1.37 -9.78
C ALA A 15 -8.00 -1.55 -10.57
N ASP A 16 -7.61 -2.79 -10.85
CA ASP A 16 -6.44 -3.10 -11.70
C ASP A 16 -6.68 -2.68 -13.16
N ALA A 17 -7.90 -2.82 -13.69
CA ALA A 17 -8.27 -2.37 -15.04
C ALA A 17 -8.38 -0.84 -15.16
N ILE A 18 -8.75 -0.14 -14.08
CA ILE A 18 -8.82 1.33 -14.04
C ILE A 18 -7.43 1.94 -13.84
N TYR A 19 -6.53 1.23 -13.16
CA TYR A 19 -5.17 1.70 -12.91
C TYR A 19 -4.43 2.24 -14.15
N PRO A 20 -4.38 1.57 -15.33
CA PRO A 20 -3.74 2.11 -16.53
C PRO A 20 -4.42 3.38 -17.10
N CYS A 21 -5.67 3.67 -16.73
CA CYS A 21 -6.36 4.91 -17.08
C CYS A 21 -6.13 6.03 -16.06
N THR A 22 -5.51 5.74 -14.92
CA THR A 22 -5.22 6.70 -13.84
C THR A 22 -3.72 6.69 -13.54
N ASN A 23 -3.30 7.47 -12.55
CA ASN A 23 -1.92 7.43 -12.09
C ASN A 23 -1.89 7.45 -10.55
N LEU A 24 -0.75 7.03 -9.98
CA LEU A 24 -0.52 6.92 -8.54
C LEU A 24 -0.77 8.24 -7.78
N GLU A 25 -0.63 9.39 -8.44
CA GLU A 25 -0.90 10.70 -7.84
C GLU A 25 -2.39 11.01 -7.78
N ALA A 26 -3.13 10.72 -8.85
CA ALA A 26 -4.58 10.92 -8.93
C ALA A 26 -5.33 10.06 -7.90
N ILE A 27 -4.88 8.82 -7.65
CA ILE A 27 -5.52 7.92 -6.68
C ILE A 27 -5.02 8.10 -5.24
N MET A 28 -4.06 9.00 -5.00
CA MET A 28 -3.39 9.13 -3.71
C MET A 28 -4.36 9.51 -2.59
N GLU A 29 -5.20 10.51 -2.80
CA GLU A 29 -6.12 11.00 -1.77
C GLU A 29 -7.16 9.95 -1.40
N ASP A 30 -7.72 9.27 -2.40
CA ASP A 30 -8.67 8.17 -2.19
C ASP A 30 -8.04 7.00 -1.44
N MET A 31 -6.79 6.64 -1.78
CA MET A 31 -6.07 5.56 -1.13
C MET A 31 -5.76 5.88 0.34
N LEU A 32 -5.33 7.11 0.63
CA LEU A 32 -5.08 7.54 2.01
C LEU A 32 -6.38 7.58 2.82
N ALA A 33 -7.48 8.03 2.21
CA ALA A 33 -8.80 7.96 2.85
C ALA A 33 -9.22 6.50 3.13
N ALA A 34 -8.92 5.58 2.22
CA ALA A 34 -9.19 4.15 2.39
C ALA A 34 -8.32 3.52 3.49
N PHE A 35 -7.09 4.01 3.68
CA PHE A 35 -6.22 3.61 4.80
C PHE A 35 -6.74 4.09 6.17
N ASP A 36 -7.51 5.17 6.22
CA ASP A 36 -8.15 5.65 7.45
C ASP A 36 -9.56 5.06 7.67
N ASN A 37 -10.01 4.16 6.79
CA ASN A 37 -11.37 3.63 6.86
C ASN A 37 -11.58 2.82 8.15
N LYS A 38 -12.74 3.02 8.81
CA LYS A 38 -13.10 2.28 10.02
C LYS A 38 -13.07 0.76 9.83
N ASN A 39 -13.36 0.29 8.62
CA ASN A 39 -13.39 -1.13 8.30
C ASN A 39 -11.98 -1.68 8.00
N PRO A 40 -11.41 -2.56 8.85
CA PRO A 40 -10.06 -3.10 8.65
C PRO A 40 -9.94 -3.93 7.36
N SER A 41 -11.05 -4.48 6.87
CA SER A 41 -11.05 -5.19 5.59
C SER A 41 -10.75 -4.27 4.40
N ILE A 42 -11.26 -3.05 4.43
CA ILE A 42 -11.01 -2.05 3.38
C ILE A 42 -9.57 -1.58 3.47
N ARG A 43 -9.06 -1.35 4.69
CA ARG A 43 -7.65 -1.00 4.92
C ARG A 43 -6.68 -2.05 4.36
N ALA A 44 -6.90 -3.32 4.67
CA ALA A 44 -6.08 -4.42 4.15
C ALA A 44 -6.14 -4.51 2.62
N GLU A 45 -7.35 -4.43 2.06
CA GLU A 45 -7.54 -4.51 0.60
C GLU A 45 -6.90 -3.33 -0.13
N SER A 46 -6.96 -2.13 0.45
CA SER A 46 -6.32 -0.94 -0.11
C SER A 46 -4.80 -1.10 -0.11
N ALA A 47 -4.21 -1.61 0.96
CA ALA A 47 -2.78 -1.88 1.00
C ALA A 47 -2.36 -2.93 -0.04
N GLN A 48 -3.15 -4.01 -0.19
CA GLN A 48 -2.95 -5.02 -1.23
C GLN A 48 -3.05 -4.43 -2.65
N PHE A 49 -4.06 -3.60 -2.91
CA PHE A 49 -4.19 -2.92 -4.18
C PHE A 49 -2.98 -2.02 -4.47
N LEU A 50 -2.48 -1.29 -3.46
CA LEU A 50 -1.28 -0.49 -3.61
C LEU A 50 -0.05 -1.34 -3.98
N ALA A 51 0.14 -2.49 -3.33
CA ALA A 51 1.24 -3.40 -3.66
C ALA A 51 1.19 -3.81 -5.15
N ARG A 52 0.00 -4.20 -5.65
CA ARG A 52 -0.18 -4.59 -7.06
C ARG A 52 -0.02 -3.43 -8.02
N ALA A 53 -0.58 -2.27 -7.69
CA ALA A 53 -0.41 -1.05 -8.46
C ALA A 53 1.08 -0.70 -8.58
N LEU A 54 1.85 -0.78 -7.49
CA LEU A 54 3.29 -0.54 -7.50
C LEU A 54 4.06 -1.54 -8.38
N CYS A 55 3.63 -2.81 -8.47
CA CYS A 55 4.24 -3.79 -9.37
C CYS A 55 4.12 -3.42 -10.87
N VAL A 56 3.02 -2.77 -11.27
CA VAL A 56 2.78 -2.37 -12.67
C VAL A 56 3.22 -0.93 -12.96
N THR A 57 3.48 -0.14 -11.92
CA THR A 57 3.90 1.26 -12.06
C THR A 57 5.37 1.35 -12.40
N GLN A 58 5.73 2.29 -13.29
CA GLN A 58 7.13 2.66 -13.47
C GLN A 58 7.72 3.36 -12.23
N PRO A 59 8.98 3.07 -11.85
CA PRO A 59 9.66 3.73 -10.73
C PRO A 59 9.66 5.25 -10.81
N ALA A 60 9.74 5.81 -12.02
CA ALA A 60 9.75 7.24 -12.26
C ALA A 60 8.43 7.94 -11.87
N ALA A 61 7.30 7.22 -11.89
CA ALA A 61 6.02 7.77 -11.49
C ALA A 61 5.85 7.83 -9.96
N PHE A 62 6.62 7.04 -9.20
CA PHE A 62 6.59 7.04 -7.74
C PHE A 62 7.55 8.09 -7.17
N ASN A 63 7.12 9.35 -7.24
CA ASN A 63 7.91 10.50 -6.82
C ASN A 63 8.05 10.62 -5.27
N LYS A 64 8.98 11.45 -4.78
CA LYS A 64 9.20 11.67 -3.33
C LYS A 64 7.95 12.08 -2.54
N LYS A 65 7.04 12.85 -3.14
CA LYS A 65 5.79 13.29 -2.50
C LYS A 65 4.88 12.09 -2.25
N LEU A 66 4.71 11.25 -3.28
CA LEU A 66 3.92 10.02 -3.22
C LEU A 66 4.55 9.04 -2.24
N ILE A 67 5.87 8.81 -2.35
CA ILE A 67 6.60 7.95 -1.42
C ILE A 67 6.30 8.37 0.03
N LYS A 68 6.47 9.66 0.36
CA LYS A 68 6.22 10.14 1.72
C LYS A 68 4.78 9.91 2.17
N ALA A 69 3.80 10.15 1.30
CA ALA A 69 2.39 10.00 1.62
C ALA A 69 1.99 8.53 1.82
N TYR A 70 2.33 7.67 0.86
CA TYR A 70 1.98 6.25 0.92
C TYR A 70 2.75 5.52 2.00
N VAL A 71 4.05 5.77 2.18
CA VAL A 71 4.83 5.19 3.27
C VAL A 71 4.19 5.56 4.60
N ALA A 72 3.92 6.83 4.87
CA ALA A 72 3.28 7.26 6.12
C ALA A 72 1.93 6.57 6.37
N GLY A 73 1.10 6.43 5.34
CA GLY A 73 -0.16 5.69 5.41
C GLY A 73 0.03 4.21 5.74
N LEU A 74 0.98 3.55 5.07
CA LEU A 74 1.32 2.14 5.31
C LEU A 74 1.92 1.91 6.70
N LEU A 75 2.69 2.86 7.25
CA LEU A 75 3.23 2.75 8.62
C LEU A 75 2.08 2.72 9.64
N LYS A 76 1.08 3.56 9.45
CA LYS A 76 -0.13 3.57 10.30
C LYS A 76 -0.90 2.25 10.20
N LEU A 77 -0.95 1.65 9.01
CA LEU A 77 -1.57 0.34 8.80
C LEU A 77 -0.78 -0.79 9.48
N LEU A 78 0.55 -0.74 9.48
CA LEU A 78 1.43 -1.67 10.19
C LEU A 78 1.24 -1.64 11.72
N GLU A 79 0.68 -0.57 12.27
CA GLU A 79 0.33 -0.45 13.70
C GLU A 79 -1.09 -0.91 14.02
N SER A 80 -1.85 -1.39 13.02
CA SER A 80 -3.21 -1.87 13.24
C SER A 80 -3.25 -3.17 14.06
N ALA A 81 -4.30 -3.33 14.87
CA ALA A 81 -4.53 -4.54 15.66
C ALA A 81 -4.81 -5.79 14.81
N ASP A 82 -5.35 -5.61 13.60
CA ASP A 82 -5.65 -6.68 12.65
C ASP A 82 -4.39 -7.23 11.95
N PRO A 83 -4.09 -8.54 12.07
CA PRO A 83 -2.94 -9.16 11.40
C PRO A 83 -2.97 -8.97 9.88
N SER A 84 -4.14 -9.16 9.26
CA SER A 84 -4.28 -9.04 7.80
C SER A 84 -3.96 -7.65 7.26
N VAL A 85 -4.23 -6.60 8.05
CA VAL A 85 -3.88 -5.22 7.67
C VAL A 85 -2.37 -5.01 7.76
N ARG A 86 -1.73 -5.56 8.80
CA ARG A 86 -0.27 -5.47 8.99
C ARG A 86 0.48 -6.21 7.90
N ASP A 87 0.07 -7.43 7.55
CA ASP A 87 0.73 -8.22 6.51
C ASP A 87 0.56 -7.57 5.14
N ALA A 88 -0.64 -7.06 4.82
CA ALA A 88 -0.87 -6.32 3.58
C ALA A 88 -0.02 -5.03 3.49
N ALA A 89 0.12 -4.31 4.60
CA ALA A 89 0.95 -3.10 4.64
C ALA A 89 2.45 -3.40 4.51
N ALA A 90 2.92 -4.50 5.12
CA ALA A 90 4.30 -4.96 4.97
C ALA A 90 4.60 -5.32 3.52
N GLU A 91 3.72 -6.06 2.84
CA GLU A 91 3.89 -6.44 1.44
C GLU A 91 3.90 -5.22 0.49
N ALA A 92 3.02 -4.24 0.74
CA ALA A 92 3.00 -2.99 -0.02
C ALA A 92 4.28 -2.18 0.17
N LEU A 93 4.81 -2.11 1.40
CA LEU A 93 6.09 -1.46 1.69
C LEU A 93 7.27 -2.20 1.05
N GLY A 94 7.26 -3.53 1.06
CA GLY A 94 8.28 -4.36 0.39
C GLY A 94 8.29 -4.10 -1.11
N THR A 95 7.10 -4.06 -1.72
CA THR A 95 6.96 -3.75 -3.16
C THR A 95 7.39 -2.33 -3.48
N ALA A 96 7.02 -1.35 -2.65
CA ALA A 96 7.49 0.04 -2.79
C ALA A 96 9.02 0.13 -2.71
N THR A 97 9.61 -0.59 -1.75
CA THR A 97 11.06 -0.67 -1.54
C THR A 97 11.78 -1.27 -2.74
N LYS A 98 11.21 -2.32 -3.34
CA LYS A 98 11.74 -2.92 -4.57
C LYS A 98 11.62 -1.99 -5.78
N LEU A 99 10.54 -1.20 -5.85
CA LEU A 99 10.27 -0.33 -6.99
C LEU A 99 11.20 0.89 -7.05
N VAL A 100 11.37 1.63 -5.94
CA VAL A 100 12.18 2.86 -5.90
C VAL A 100 13.53 2.68 -5.20
N GLY A 101 13.79 1.51 -4.63
CA GLY A 101 15.00 1.20 -3.91
C GLY A 101 14.99 1.68 -2.45
N GLU A 102 15.60 0.88 -1.57
CA GLU A 102 15.75 1.17 -0.13
C GLU A 102 16.31 2.57 0.14
N LYS A 103 17.21 3.08 -0.70
CA LYS A 103 17.81 4.41 -0.52
C LYS A 103 16.79 5.56 -0.57
N ASN A 104 15.71 5.39 -1.34
CA ASN A 104 14.64 6.38 -1.42
C ASN A 104 13.61 6.20 -0.32
N ILE A 105 13.42 4.98 0.19
CA ILE A 105 12.40 4.63 1.17
C ILE A 105 12.91 4.77 2.62
N ALA A 106 14.16 4.41 2.90
CA ALA A 106 14.82 4.50 4.20
C ALA A 106 14.64 5.86 4.92
N PRO A 107 14.80 7.03 4.27
CA PRO A 107 14.57 8.32 4.93
C PRO A 107 13.10 8.58 5.28
N HIS A 108 12.15 7.86 4.67
CA HIS A 108 10.72 7.98 4.94
C HIS A 108 10.19 6.91 5.91
N ILE A 109 10.88 5.77 6.03
CA ILE A 109 10.62 4.71 7.02
C ILE A 109 11.24 5.02 8.40
N GLY A 110 12.03 6.10 8.52
CA GLY A 110 12.76 6.49 9.73
C GLY A 110 12.03 6.25 11.07
N LYS A 111 12.76 5.66 12.03
CA LYS A 111 12.29 5.19 13.35
C LYS A 111 11.16 4.16 13.32
N ILE A 112 11.05 3.35 12.27
CA ILE A 112 10.36 2.07 12.40
C ILE A 112 11.28 1.09 13.13
N ASP A 113 10.70 0.39 14.11
CA ASP A 113 11.35 -0.71 14.82
C ASP A 113 12.08 -1.63 13.83
N ASN A 114 13.35 -1.92 14.10
CA ASN A 114 14.24 -2.72 13.25
C ASN A 114 13.61 -4.09 12.87
N LEU A 115 12.67 -4.57 13.71
CA LEU A 115 11.85 -5.76 13.50
C LEU A 115 10.91 -5.67 12.28
N LYS A 116 10.30 -4.51 12.06
CA LYS A 116 9.40 -4.25 10.92
C LYS A 116 10.20 -3.98 9.65
N GLU A 117 11.38 -3.37 9.76
CA GLU A 117 12.33 -3.26 8.64
C GLU A 117 12.77 -4.63 8.12
N GLN A 118 13.05 -5.60 8.99
CA GLN A 118 13.38 -6.97 8.56
C GLN A 118 12.23 -7.63 7.80
N LYS A 119 10.98 -7.47 8.26
CA LYS A 119 9.79 -8.00 7.58
C LYS A 119 9.56 -7.41 6.18
N ILE A 120 10.02 -6.19 5.94
CA ILE A 120 9.92 -5.52 4.63
C ILE A 120 11.06 -5.96 3.70
N LYS A 121 12.16 -6.47 4.25
CA LYS A 121 13.33 -6.97 3.52
C LYS A 121 13.30 -8.47 3.21
N GLU A 122 12.35 -9.21 3.78
CA GLU A 122 12.18 -10.66 3.54
C GLU A 122 11.26 -10.91 2.33
#